data_AF-A0A1I8ESE6-F1
#
_entry.id   AF-A0A1I8ESE6-F1
#
_cell.length_a   1.000
_cell.length_b   1.000
_cell.length_c   1.000
_cell.angle_alpha   90.00
_cell.angle_beta   90.00
_cell.angle_gamma   90.00
#
_symmetry.space_group_name_H-M   'P 1'
#
loop_
_entity.id
_entity.type
_entity.pdbx_description
1 polymer ?
#
loop_
_entity_poly.entity_id
_entity_poly.type
_entity_poly.pdbx_seq_one_letter_code
_entity_poly.pdbx_strand_id
1 'polypeptide(L)'
;MHIIKVLATPNDFQLGLRAVFTPEGITKMPFYPFPMHFPQNFKNENNQRMLDVLISDYTINSLLYHMHKNDVIMFRVGPETPELNGLLKTTCSDEDYDDFGDFDIEDDEELDDEKNSTLVKLIKRRKRNAVNGDNDNSDNNQESKDDDEDIFGDLGVCLGDIMPAIREKYPKKLIHIKIYSKRTPSVILLAEDNGTARVNLEFEAALYIDESGEKVGTMLISSVIDGNIQLSANRVIILIKIQSLKLIDKEETLGLPPDALDNLANLSKDIIAQTVNNELSNGLTIELATEKLPYNLVKPKFSIIDHAIHLSTDFNIPATIVRTSTSTICRHTTKLFDRIIASITTRTPAHVSRPRNMRKNGRRYGGKGGKDK
;
A
#
# COMPACT_ATOMS: atom_id res chain seq x y z
N MET A 1 -16.31 -11.40 -4.24
CA MET A 1 -15.14 -12.24 -4.56
C MET A 1 -15.65 -13.53 -5.22
N HIS A 2 -15.08 -13.96 -6.35
CA HIS A 2 -15.55 -15.13 -7.09
C HIS A 2 -14.42 -16.14 -7.32
N ILE A 3 -14.68 -17.44 -7.20
CA ILE A 3 -13.71 -18.50 -7.51
C ILE A 3 -13.57 -18.62 -9.02
N ILE A 4 -12.34 -18.64 -9.52
CA ILE A 4 -12.02 -18.74 -10.95
C ILE A 4 -11.14 -19.94 -11.29
N LYS A 5 -10.43 -20.51 -10.32
CA LYS A 5 -9.58 -21.67 -10.50
C LYS A 5 -9.58 -22.52 -9.24
N VAL A 6 -9.64 -23.84 -9.40
CA VAL A 6 -9.36 -24.81 -8.35
C VAL A 6 -8.47 -25.88 -8.96
N LEU A 7 -7.32 -26.15 -8.36
CA LEU A 7 -6.40 -27.18 -8.80
C LEU A 7 -5.88 -27.92 -7.58
N ALA A 8 -5.92 -29.25 -7.62
CA ALA A 8 -5.32 -30.09 -6.60
C ALA A 8 -4.21 -30.93 -7.24
N THR A 9 -3.04 -30.92 -6.63
CA THR A 9 -1.91 -31.80 -6.96
C THR A 9 -1.59 -32.66 -5.73
N PRO A 10 -0.74 -33.69 -5.84
CA PRO A 10 -0.30 -34.45 -4.67
C PRO A 10 0.43 -33.60 -3.61
N ASN A 11 0.93 -32.42 -3.99
CA ASN A 11 1.77 -31.58 -3.13
C ASN A 11 1.06 -30.31 -2.65
N ASP A 12 0.10 -29.80 -3.42
CA ASP A 12 -0.55 -28.52 -3.16
C ASP A 12 -2.03 -28.50 -3.54
N PHE A 13 -2.75 -27.56 -2.93
CA PHE A 13 -4.11 -27.19 -3.30
C PHE A 13 -4.14 -25.70 -3.63
N GLN A 14 -4.44 -25.38 -4.88
CA GLN A 14 -4.45 -24.00 -5.38
C GLN A 14 -5.88 -23.51 -5.59
N LEU A 15 -6.17 -22.34 -5.03
CA LEU A 15 -7.42 -21.62 -5.20
C LEU A 15 -7.13 -20.28 -5.90
N GLY A 16 -7.73 -20.08 -7.07
CA GLY A 16 -7.72 -18.79 -7.76
C GLY A 16 -9.00 -18.03 -7.48
N LEU A 17 -8.85 -16.81 -6.97
CA LEU A 17 -9.96 -15.92 -6.66
C LEU A 17 -9.88 -14.66 -7.52
N ARG A 18 -11.02 -14.27 -8.09
CA ARG A 18 -11.20 -12.93 -8.65
C ARG A 18 -11.49 -11.96 -7.53
N ALA A 19 -10.42 -11.30 -7.08
CA ALA A 19 -10.45 -10.16 -6.18
C ALA A 19 -10.47 -8.88 -7.03
N VAL A 20 -11.66 -8.29 -7.16
CA VAL A 20 -11.85 -7.01 -7.84
C VAL A 20 -12.67 -6.14 -6.92
N PHE A 21 -12.24 -4.90 -6.72
CA PHE A 21 -13.06 -3.90 -6.08
C PHE A 21 -14.06 -3.40 -7.11
N THR A 22 -15.34 -3.50 -6.80
CA THR A 22 -16.43 -2.99 -7.66
C THR A 22 -17.57 -2.50 -6.77
N PRO A 23 -18.14 -1.32 -7.03
CA PRO A 23 -19.42 -0.94 -6.43
C PRO A 23 -20.52 -1.88 -6.95
N GLU A 24 -21.60 -2.02 -6.18
CA GLU A 24 -22.73 -2.87 -6.55
C GLU A 24 -23.24 -2.51 -7.96
N GLY A 25 -23.36 -3.52 -8.84
CA GLY A 25 -23.93 -3.37 -10.17
C GLY A 25 -22.95 -3.16 -11.33
N ILE A 26 -21.67 -2.87 -11.10
CA ILE A 26 -20.63 -2.79 -12.16
C ILE A 26 -19.71 -4.01 -12.07
N THR A 27 -19.78 -4.92 -13.03
CA THR A 27 -19.01 -6.17 -13.01
C THR A 27 -17.74 -6.15 -13.86
N LYS A 28 -17.48 -5.05 -14.58
CA LYS A 28 -16.41 -4.99 -15.59
C LYS A 28 -15.48 -3.79 -15.39
N MET A 29 -14.21 -4.09 -15.21
CA MET A 29 -13.10 -3.14 -15.23
C MET A 29 -12.65 -2.88 -16.67
N PRO A 30 -12.07 -1.70 -16.98
CA PRO A 30 -11.51 -1.40 -18.30
C PRO A 30 -10.18 -2.10 -18.58
N PHE A 31 -9.67 -2.87 -17.61
CA PHE A 31 -8.44 -3.66 -17.69
C PHE A 31 -8.68 -5.06 -17.12
N TYR A 32 -7.73 -5.96 -17.35
CA TYR A 32 -7.84 -7.39 -17.01
C TYR A 32 -6.65 -7.84 -16.15
N PRO A 33 -6.81 -8.90 -15.33
CA PRO A 33 -5.72 -9.41 -14.51
C PRO A 33 -4.63 -10.05 -15.38
N PHE A 34 -3.38 -9.85 -14.97
CA PHE A 34 -2.25 -10.56 -15.55
C PHE A 34 -2.21 -12.02 -15.05
N PRO A 35 -1.85 -13.01 -15.90
CA PRO A 35 -1.65 -14.37 -15.45
C PRO A 35 -0.50 -14.45 -14.43
N MET A 36 -0.82 -14.75 -13.17
CA MET A 36 0.17 -14.91 -12.11
C MET A 36 0.60 -16.37 -12.00
N HIS A 37 1.90 -16.57 -11.75
CA HIS A 37 2.47 -17.88 -11.48
C HIS A 37 3.23 -17.84 -10.15
N PHE A 38 3.03 -18.89 -9.37
CA PHE A 38 3.81 -19.15 -8.17
C PHE A 38 5.30 -19.36 -8.57
N PRO A 39 6.27 -18.62 -7.99
CA PRO A 39 7.70 -18.78 -8.29
C PRO A 39 8.19 -20.23 -8.14
N GLN A 40 8.96 -20.75 -9.09
CA GLN A 40 9.30 -22.19 -9.15
C GLN A 40 10.11 -22.73 -7.95
N ASN A 41 10.74 -21.83 -7.17
CA ASN A 41 11.58 -22.16 -6.01
C ASN A 41 10.82 -22.75 -4.80
N PHE A 42 9.48 -22.87 -4.86
CA PHE A 42 8.67 -23.56 -3.84
C PHE A 42 9.00 -25.04 -3.64
N LYS A 43 9.66 -25.66 -4.62
CA LYS A 43 9.99 -27.10 -4.57
C LYS A 43 11.28 -27.43 -3.83
N ASN A 44 12.00 -26.43 -3.32
CA ASN A 44 13.17 -26.69 -2.49
C ASN A 44 12.71 -27.11 -1.09
N GLU A 45 13.00 -28.35 -0.71
CA GLU A 45 12.53 -29.04 0.52
C GLU A 45 12.80 -28.28 1.83
N ASN A 46 13.73 -27.32 1.82
CA ASN A 46 14.13 -26.56 3.01
C ASN A 46 13.32 -25.27 3.26
N ASN A 47 12.37 -24.89 2.39
CA ASN A 47 11.64 -23.62 2.52
C ASN A 47 10.14 -23.73 2.17
N GLN A 48 9.57 -24.94 2.29
CA GLN A 48 8.13 -25.14 2.16
C GLN A 48 7.39 -24.44 3.28
N ARG A 49 6.39 -23.64 2.92
CA ARG A 49 5.46 -22.98 3.84
C ARG A 49 4.07 -23.58 3.71
N MET A 50 3.26 -23.46 4.75
CA MET A 50 1.89 -24.00 4.73
C MET A 50 0.93 -23.21 3.84
N LEU A 51 1.21 -21.94 3.56
CA LEU A 51 0.34 -21.05 2.79
C LEU A 51 1.15 -20.09 1.92
N ASP A 52 0.82 -20.06 0.63
CA ASP A 52 1.31 -19.06 -0.31
C ASP A 52 0.12 -18.29 -0.91
N VAL A 53 0.24 -16.97 -0.95
CA VAL A 53 -0.78 -16.05 -1.46
C VAL A 53 -0.15 -15.10 -2.47
N LEU A 54 -0.79 -14.95 -3.63
CA LEU A 54 -0.45 -13.94 -4.63
C LEU A 54 -1.57 -12.90 -4.69
N ILE A 55 -1.22 -11.63 -4.48
CA ILE A 55 -2.13 -10.50 -4.60
C ILE A 55 -1.73 -9.70 -5.83
N SER A 56 -2.55 -9.76 -6.88
CA SER A 56 -2.27 -9.09 -8.16
C SER A 56 -2.29 -7.56 -8.04
N ASP A 57 -1.46 -6.89 -8.82
CA ASP A 57 -1.58 -5.46 -9.11
C ASP A 57 -2.97 -5.08 -9.66
N TYR A 58 -3.63 -5.99 -10.39
CA TYR A 58 -5.02 -5.85 -10.84
C TYR A 58 -6.00 -5.54 -9.69
N THR A 59 -5.81 -6.19 -8.54
CA THR A 59 -6.65 -5.95 -7.35
C THR A 59 -6.45 -4.53 -6.85
N ILE A 60 -5.20 -4.08 -6.72
CA ILE A 60 -4.84 -2.72 -6.30
C ILE A 60 -5.37 -1.67 -7.29
N ASN A 61 -5.13 -1.89 -8.59
CA ASN A 61 -5.59 -0.99 -9.65
C ASN A 61 -7.11 -0.89 -9.71
N SER A 62 -7.85 -1.97 -9.41
CA SER A 62 -9.31 -1.90 -9.34
C SER A 62 -9.81 -1.01 -8.20
N LEU A 63 -9.11 -1.03 -7.06
CA LEU A 63 -9.39 -0.10 -5.96
C LEU A 63 -9.10 1.35 -6.37
N LEU A 64 -7.91 1.61 -6.91
CA LEU A 64 -7.49 2.94 -7.36
C LEU A 64 -8.42 3.53 -8.43
N TYR A 65 -8.90 2.69 -9.35
CA TYR A 65 -9.90 3.09 -10.34
C TYR A 65 -11.18 3.59 -9.70
N HIS A 66 -11.70 2.88 -8.69
CA HIS A 66 -12.91 3.30 -8.01
C HIS A 66 -12.70 4.50 -7.08
N MET A 67 -11.55 4.59 -6.42
CA MET A 67 -11.19 5.78 -5.64
C MET A 67 -11.12 7.02 -6.53
N HIS A 68 -10.48 6.91 -7.70
CA HIS A 68 -10.43 7.98 -8.70
C HIS A 68 -11.84 8.35 -9.20
N LYS A 69 -12.64 7.36 -9.60
CA LYS A 69 -13.97 7.60 -10.17
C LYS A 69 -14.96 8.22 -9.16
N ASN A 70 -14.71 8.04 -7.87
CA ASN A 70 -15.52 8.58 -6.79
C ASN A 70 -14.87 9.81 -6.12
N ASP A 71 -13.89 10.45 -6.78
CA ASP A 71 -13.20 11.67 -6.32
C ASP A 71 -12.58 11.57 -4.91
N VAL A 72 -12.23 10.35 -4.49
CA VAL A 72 -11.61 10.09 -3.18
C VAL A 72 -10.15 10.56 -3.16
N ILE A 73 -9.49 10.57 -4.33
CA ILE A 73 -8.09 10.99 -4.48
C ILE A 73 -8.04 12.50 -4.72
N MET A 74 -8.26 13.26 -3.65
CA MET A 74 -8.21 14.71 -3.59
C MET A 74 -7.48 15.14 -2.32
N PHE A 75 -6.53 16.04 -2.46
CA PHE A 75 -5.74 16.62 -1.38
C PHE A 75 -5.93 18.14 -1.37
N ARG A 76 -6.01 18.73 -0.18
CA ARG A 76 -5.99 20.17 0.01
C ARG A 76 -4.73 20.50 0.81
N VAL A 77 -3.92 21.38 0.26
CA VAL A 77 -2.75 21.96 0.92
C VAL A 77 -3.05 23.44 1.10
N GLY A 78 -3.06 23.92 2.33
CA GLY A 78 -3.38 25.31 2.63
C GLY A 78 -2.52 25.84 3.78
N PRO A 79 -2.66 27.13 4.15
CA PRO A 79 -1.87 27.73 5.22
C PRO A 79 -2.04 27.05 6.58
N GLU A 80 -3.11 26.26 6.73
CA GLU A 80 -3.34 25.36 7.85
C GLU A 80 -2.33 24.20 7.96
N THR A 81 -1.53 23.94 6.93
CA THR A 81 -0.45 22.94 6.92
C THR A 81 0.85 23.60 7.38
N PRO A 82 1.29 23.42 8.64
CA PRO A 82 2.38 24.19 9.24
C PRO A 82 3.69 24.07 8.44
N GLU A 83 4.04 22.86 8.03
CA GLU A 83 5.24 22.52 7.25
C GLU A 83 5.35 23.22 5.88
N LEU A 84 4.25 23.82 5.39
CA LEU A 84 4.18 24.42 4.05
C LEU A 84 3.70 25.88 4.08
N ASN A 85 3.50 26.46 5.27
CA ASN A 85 2.89 27.78 5.40
C ASN A 85 3.76 28.89 4.77
N GLY A 86 5.06 28.86 4.99
CA GLY A 86 6.03 29.78 4.38
C GLY A 86 6.02 29.70 2.86
N LEU A 87 5.95 28.48 2.31
CA LEU A 87 5.88 28.25 0.86
C LEU A 87 4.60 28.84 0.26
N LEU A 88 3.46 28.78 0.95
CA LEU A 88 2.16 29.19 0.41
C LEU A 88 1.94 30.72 0.37
N LYS A 89 2.91 31.51 0.86
CA LYS A 89 2.91 32.96 0.75
C LYS A 89 3.16 33.43 -0.70
N THR A 90 2.43 34.45 -1.13
CA THR A 90 2.64 35.09 -2.45
C THR A 90 3.74 36.16 -2.44
N THR A 91 4.26 36.53 -1.28
CA THR A 91 5.36 37.49 -1.11
C THR A 91 6.25 37.03 0.02
N CYS A 92 7.55 37.02 -0.21
CA CYS A 92 8.56 36.73 0.81
C CYS A 92 8.85 38.06 1.53
N SER A 93 8.86 38.07 2.86
CA SER A 93 9.25 39.24 3.65
C SER A 93 10.76 39.24 3.85
N ASP A 94 11.40 40.41 3.81
CA ASP A 94 12.83 40.53 4.12
C ASP A 94 13.14 40.23 5.62
N GLU A 95 12.11 40.17 6.47
CA GLU A 95 12.21 39.85 7.91
C GLU A 95 12.28 38.33 8.19
N ASP A 96 12.08 37.47 7.18
CA ASP A 96 12.22 36.01 7.29
C ASP A 96 13.70 35.56 7.03
N TYR A 97 14.66 36.50 6.93
CA TYR A 97 16.08 36.24 6.64
C TYR A 97 16.98 36.24 7.88
N ASP A 98 16.47 36.55 9.06
CA ASP A 98 17.30 36.82 10.25
C ASP A 98 17.53 35.59 11.17
N ASP A 99 16.93 34.42 10.88
CA ASP A 99 17.02 33.21 11.74
C ASP A 99 17.97 32.11 11.22
N PHE A 100 18.86 32.44 10.26
CA PHE A 100 19.83 31.47 9.77
C PHE A 100 21.06 31.41 10.69
N GLY A 101 21.09 30.41 11.57
CA GLY A 101 22.35 29.84 12.07
C GLY A 101 23.08 29.11 10.95
N ASP A 102 24.41 29.29 10.88
CA ASP A 102 25.32 28.68 9.89
C ASP A 102 25.04 27.17 9.72
N PHE A 103 24.54 26.76 8.55
CA PHE A 103 24.69 25.39 8.08
C PHE A 103 26.02 25.33 7.31
N ASP A 104 27.09 24.95 8.02
CA ASP A 104 28.38 24.64 7.43
C ASP A 104 28.23 23.42 6.51
N ILE A 105 28.00 23.66 5.22
CA ILE A 105 28.31 22.66 4.20
C ILE A 105 29.82 22.66 4.06
N GLU A 106 30.47 21.65 4.63
CA GLU A 106 31.87 21.36 4.33
C GLU A 106 31.97 21.07 2.82
N ASP A 107 32.45 22.08 2.07
CA ASP A 107 32.76 22.03 0.64
C ASP A 107 33.99 21.11 0.42
N ASP A 108 33.77 19.81 0.32
CA ASP A 108 34.72 18.88 -0.30
C ASP A 108 34.11 18.38 -1.62
N GLU A 109 34.37 19.09 -2.71
CA GLU A 109 35.12 18.57 -3.86
C GLU A 109 34.92 19.45 -5.11
N GLU A 110 36.07 19.79 -5.68
CA GLU A 110 36.34 20.52 -6.89
C GLU A 110 35.75 19.80 -8.11
N LEU A 111 34.68 20.32 -8.71
CA LEU A 111 34.24 19.94 -10.06
C LEU A 111 33.85 21.17 -10.86
N ASP A 112 34.73 21.51 -11.80
CA ASP A 112 34.45 22.33 -12.98
C ASP A 112 33.28 21.69 -13.75
N ASP A 113 32.10 22.30 -13.72
CA ASP A 113 31.18 22.22 -14.85
C ASP A 113 30.20 23.39 -14.87
N GLU A 114 30.29 24.14 -15.96
CA GLU A 114 29.55 25.33 -16.29
C GLU A 114 28.08 24.99 -16.59
N LYS A 115 27.23 24.87 -15.55
CA LYS A 115 25.77 24.92 -15.69
C LYS A 115 25.19 26.06 -14.86
N ASN A 116 24.95 27.15 -15.57
CA ASN A 116 24.25 28.35 -15.11
C ASN A 116 22.85 28.00 -14.54
N SER A 117 22.76 27.69 -13.25
CA SER A 117 21.50 27.82 -12.53
C SER A 117 21.34 29.30 -12.16
N THR A 118 20.36 29.95 -12.79
CA THR A 118 19.97 31.33 -12.51
C THR A 118 19.54 31.51 -11.05
N LEU A 119 19.14 30.45 -10.36
CA LEU A 119 18.78 30.43 -8.94
C LEU A 119 20.01 30.56 -8.02
N VAL A 120 21.10 29.81 -8.28
CA VAL A 120 22.36 29.93 -7.49
C VAL A 120 23.01 31.30 -7.72
N LYS A 121 22.86 31.89 -8.91
CA LYS A 121 23.26 33.28 -9.17
C LYS A 121 22.34 34.30 -8.49
N LEU A 122 21.05 33.99 -8.26
CA LEU A 122 20.12 34.83 -7.51
C LEU A 122 20.47 34.83 -6.02
N ILE A 123 20.75 33.66 -5.46
CA ILE A 123 21.24 33.46 -4.09
C ILE A 123 22.58 34.21 -3.89
N LYS A 124 23.53 34.06 -4.83
CA LYS A 124 24.84 34.76 -4.78
C LYS A 124 24.76 36.28 -5.04
N ARG A 125 23.74 36.80 -5.75
CA ARG A 125 23.61 38.25 -6.02
C ARG A 125 22.98 39.02 -4.86
N ARG A 126 22.15 38.39 -4.04
CA ARG A 126 21.49 39.08 -2.90
C ARG A 126 22.41 39.21 -1.67
N LYS A 127 23.40 38.33 -1.50
CA LYS A 127 24.36 38.36 -0.37
C LYS A 127 25.38 39.52 -0.42
N ARG A 128 25.41 40.37 -1.46
CA ARG A 128 26.37 41.50 -1.55
C ARG A 128 25.81 42.88 -1.20
N ASN A 129 24.51 43.00 -0.94
CA ASN A 129 23.88 44.31 -0.71
C ASN A 129 23.48 44.58 0.75
N ALA A 130 23.73 43.67 1.69
CA ALA A 130 23.34 43.80 3.10
C ALA A 130 24.52 43.58 4.06
N VAL A 131 25.65 44.24 3.83
CA VAL A 131 26.69 44.40 4.86
C VAL A 131 26.97 45.89 5.01
N ASN A 132 26.20 46.54 5.89
CA ASN A 132 26.62 47.73 6.62
C ASN A 132 25.57 48.07 7.70
N GLY A 133 26.00 47.98 8.97
CA GLY A 133 25.29 48.41 10.18
C GLY A 133 24.59 47.24 10.87
N ASP A 134 24.70 47.01 12.17
CA ASP A 134 25.51 47.59 13.24
C ASP A 134 25.55 46.51 14.35
N ASN A 135 26.59 46.54 15.19
CA ASN A 135 26.69 45.71 16.39
C ASN A 135 25.53 45.98 17.35
N ASP A 136 24.90 44.95 17.90
CA ASP A 136 24.49 44.96 19.31
C ASP A 136 24.36 43.54 19.90
N ASN A 137 24.97 43.38 21.08
CA ASN A 137 24.88 42.19 21.93
C ASN A 137 23.53 42.17 22.67
N SER A 138 22.84 41.04 22.68
CA SER A 138 21.94 40.71 23.80
C SER A 138 21.73 39.21 23.93
N ASP A 139 22.18 38.67 25.07
CA ASP A 139 21.80 37.36 25.61
C ASP A 139 20.27 37.31 25.86
N ASN A 140 19.63 36.18 25.57
CA ASN A 140 19.10 35.24 26.59
C ASN A 140 17.98 34.32 26.03
N ASN A 141 18.12 33.03 26.36
CA ASN A 141 17.08 32.04 26.63
C ASN A 141 16.01 31.79 25.54
N GLN A 142 16.21 30.76 24.73
CA GLN A 142 15.10 30.11 24.02
C GLN A 142 14.89 28.69 24.58
N GLU A 143 13.74 28.53 25.23
CA GLU A 143 13.15 27.26 25.63
C GLU A 143 12.95 26.34 24.42
N SER A 144 13.20 25.06 24.63
CA SER A 144 12.83 23.95 23.76
C SER A 144 11.33 23.99 23.48
N LYS A 145 10.94 24.24 22.22
CA LYS A 145 9.57 24.03 21.73
C LYS A 145 9.65 23.11 20.54
N ASP A 146 8.77 22.11 20.59
CA ASP A 146 8.68 20.96 19.70
C ASP A 146 8.72 21.35 18.21
N ASP A 147 9.54 20.60 17.46
CA ASP A 147 9.92 20.80 16.08
C ASP A 147 8.75 20.50 15.11
N ASP A 148 7.96 21.52 14.77
CA ASP A 148 7.21 21.57 13.51
C ASP A 148 7.97 22.55 12.57
N GLU A 149 9.19 22.17 12.16
CA GLU A 149 10.04 22.99 11.28
C GLU A 149 9.39 23.17 9.89
N ASP A 150 9.11 24.41 9.50
CA ASP A 150 8.66 24.78 8.17
C ASP A 150 9.85 24.69 7.21
N ILE A 151 10.12 23.50 6.68
CA ILE A 151 11.25 23.17 5.78
C ILE A 151 11.42 24.21 4.65
N PHE A 152 10.33 24.85 4.19
CA PHE A 152 10.37 25.85 3.12
C PHE A 152 10.38 27.30 3.63
N GLY A 153 9.78 27.55 4.80
CA GLY A 153 9.96 28.79 5.56
C GLY A 153 11.44 29.02 5.88
N ASP A 154 12.13 27.97 6.32
CA ASP A 154 13.57 27.96 6.61
C ASP A 154 14.43 28.09 5.36
N LEU A 155 13.87 27.94 4.15
CA LEU A 155 14.60 28.23 2.91
C LEU A 155 14.41 29.68 2.44
N GLY A 156 13.54 30.46 3.10
CA GLY A 156 13.17 31.82 2.68
C GLY A 156 12.55 31.86 1.28
N VAL A 157 11.98 30.75 0.81
CA VAL A 157 11.40 30.59 -0.53
C VAL A 157 9.88 30.53 -0.44
N CYS A 158 9.22 31.51 -1.02
CA CYS A 158 7.76 31.58 -1.12
C CYS A 158 7.29 31.32 -2.56
N LEU A 159 6.02 30.93 -2.71
CA LEU A 159 5.39 30.67 -4.01
C LEU A 159 5.43 31.89 -4.93
N GLY A 160 5.44 33.10 -4.39
CA GLY A 160 5.58 34.33 -5.16
C GLY A 160 6.92 34.48 -5.90
N ASP A 161 7.99 33.92 -5.35
CA ASP A 161 9.32 33.93 -5.99
C ASP A 161 9.39 32.87 -7.09
N ILE A 162 8.63 31.79 -6.96
CA ILE A 162 8.47 30.74 -7.98
C ILE A 162 7.49 31.18 -9.07
N MET A 163 6.40 31.88 -8.73
CA MET A 163 5.32 32.28 -9.63
C MET A 163 5.17 33.81 -9.66
N PRO A 164 5.97 34.54 -10.46
CA PRO A 164 6.03 36.00 -10.42
C PRO A 164 4.69 36.67 -10.75
N ALA A 165 3.91 36.11 -11.67
CA ALA A 165 2.62 36.68 -12.07
C ALA A 165 1.61 36.69 -10.92
N ILE A 166 1.67 35.69 -10.04
CA ILE A 166 0.83 35.63 -8.84
C ILE A 166 1.25 36.72 -7.86
N ARG A 167 2.56 36.88 -7.61
CA ARG A 167 3.09 37.90 -6.70
C ARG A 167 2.69 39.32 -7.10
N GLU A 168 2.75 39.61 -8.40
CA GLU A 168 2.42 40.94 -8.94
C GLU A 168 0.91 41.24 -8.84
N LYS A 169 0.06 40.24 -9.14
CA LYS A 169 -1.39 40.42 -9.18
C LYS A 169 -2.06 40.30 -7.80
N TYR A 170 -1.51 39.50 -6.90
CA TYR A 170 -2.06 39.22 -5.57
C TYR A 170 -0.98 39.32 -4.48
N PRO A 171 -0.39 40.51 -4.25
CA PRO A 171 0.67 40.66 -3.26
C PRO A 171 0.15 40.46 -1.83
N LYS A 172 1.00 39.90 -0.94
CA LYS A 172 0.73 39.69 0.49
C LYS A 172 -0.52 38.86 0.77
N LYS A 173 -0.81 37.91 -0.11
CA LYS A 173 -1.88 36.91 0.02
C LYS A 173 -1.34 35.53 0.31
N LEU A 174 -2.21 34.69 0.86
CA LEU A 174 -1.99 33.26 1.05
C LEU A 174 -2.71 32.48 -0.04
N ILE A 175 -2.15 31.33 -0.41
CA ILE A 175 -2.71 30.42 -1.39
C ILE A 175 -3.09 29.11 -0.72
N HIS A 176 -4.20 28.52 -1.15
CA HIS A 176 -4.43 27.09 -0.97
C HIS A 176 -4.48 26.38 -2.32
N ILE A 177 -4.04 25.14 -2.33
CA ILE A 177 -3.90 24.29 -3.50
C ILE A 177 -4.81 23.09 -3.32
N LYS A 178 -5.66 22.84 -4.33
CA LYS A 178 -6.47 21.62 -4.42
C LYS A 178 -5.88 20.72 -5.49
N ILE A 179 -5.41 19.54 -5.09
CA ILE A 179 -4.80 18.55 -5.98
C ILE A 179 -5.79 17.40 -6.14
N TYR A 180 -6.13 17.04 -7.37
CA TYR A 180 -7.06 15.95 -7.65
C TYR A 180 -6.56 15.09 -8.80
N SER A 181 -6.86 13.78 -8.73
CA SER A 181 -6.48 12.83 -9.78
C SER A 181 -7.14 13.16 -11.12
N LYS A 182 -6.34 13.46 -12.14
CA LYS A 182 -6.82 13.72 -13.50
C LYS A 182 -7.06 12.44 -14.28
N ARG A 183 -6.22 11.44 -14.04
CA ARG A 183 -6.40 10.06 -14.50
C ARG A 183 -6.31 9.11 -13.33
N THR A 184 -6.86 7.92 -13.54
CA THR A 184 -6.73 6.81 -12.59
C THR A 184 -5.25 6.51 -12.33
N PRO A 185 -4.79 6.62 -11.08
CA PRO A 185 -3.46 6.14 -10.70
C PRO A 185 -3.32 4.65 -11.01
N SER A 186 -2.14 4.25 -11.46
CA SER A 186 -1.86 2.83 -11.72
C SER A 186 -0.58 2.39 -11.05
N VAL A 187 -0.58 1.14 -10.60
CA VAL A 187 0.56 0.46 -9.96
C VAL A 187 0.89 -0.77 -10.80
N ILE A 188 2.16 -0.97 -11.08
CA ILE A 188 2.71 -2.18 -11.68
C ILE A 188 3.73 -2.73 -10.70
N LEU A 189 3.61 -4.01 -10.37
CA LEU A 189 4.54 -4.72 -9.51
C LEU A 189 5.56 -5.44 -10.37
N LEU A 190 6.84 -5.25 -10.08
CA LEU A 190 7.96 -5.78 -10.86
C LEU A 190 8.93 -6.52 -9.93
N ALA A 191 9.42 -7.67 -10.36
CA ALA A 191 10.42 -8.43 -9.61
C ALA A 191 11.84 -7.81 -9.67
N GLU A 192 12.02 -6.75 -10.47
CA GLU A 192 13.29 -6.02 -10.59
C GLU A 192 13.72 -5.38 -9.26
N ASP A 193 15.03 -5.19 -9.08
CA ASP A 193 15.63 -4.55 -7.90
C ASP A 193 15.17 -5.12 -6.55
N ASN A 194 14.94 -6.44 -6.49
CA ASN A 194 14.45 -7.13 -5.28
C ASN A 194 13.00 -6.75 -4.88
N GLY A 195 12.26 -6.13 -5.81
CA GLY A 195 10.84 -5.84 -5.68
C GLY A 195 10.53 -4.35 -5.80
N THR A 196 10.00 -3.96 -6.95
CA THR A 196 9.65 -2.56 -7.27
C THR A 196 8.16 -2.42 -7.56
N ALA A 197 7.53 -1.42 -6.95
CA ALA A 197 6.20 -0.95 -7.31
C ALA A 197 6.34 0.33 -8.12
N ARG A 198 6.06 0.26 -9.44
CA ARG A 198 6.03 1.42 -10.33
C ARG A 198 4.64 2.04 -10.33
N VAL A 199 4.56 3.30 -9.91
CA VAL A 199 3.32 4.06 -9.80
C VAL A 199 3.30 5.16 -10.84
N ASN A 200 2.24 5.21 -11.66
CA ASN A 200 2.01 6.31 -12.60
C ASN A 200 0.88 7.21 -12.08
N LEU A 201 1.17 8.50 -12.00
CA LEU A 201 0.31 9.52 -11.42
C LEU A 201 0.10 10.67 -12.42
N GLU A 202 -1.15 11.12 -12.55
CA GLU A 202 -1.49 12.33 -13.28
C GLU A 202 -2.52 13.10 -12.45
N PHE A 203 -2.10 14.23 -11.89
CA PHE A 203 -2.90 15.11 -11.04
C PHE A 203 -3.09 16.47 -11.70
N GLU A 204 -4.19 17.14 -11.38
CA GLU A 204 -4.38 18.56 -11.67
C GLU A 204 -4.41 19.29 -10.32
N ALA A 205 -3.51 20.27 -10.16
CA ALA A 205 -3.45 21.17 -9.01
C ALA A 205 -4.08 22.50 -9.41
N ALA A 206 -5.10 22.92 -8.66
CA ALA A 206 -5.75 24.21 -8.82
C ALA A 206 -5.38 25.12 -7.65
N LEU A 207 -4.82 26.29 -7.95
CA LEU A 207 -4.36 27.27 -6.98
C LEU A 207 -5.44 28.33 -6.77
N TYR A 208 -5.71 28.66 -5.52
CA TYR A 208 -6.71 29.65 -5.13
C TYR A 208 -6.12 30.64 -4.12
N ILE A 209 -6.53 31.90 -4.22
CA ILE A 209 -6.30 32.86 -3.12
C ILE A 209 -7.20 32.46 -1.95
N ASP A 210 -6.62 32.34 -0.76
CA ASP A 210 -7.33 31.77 0.38
C ASP A 210 -8.50 32.64 0.86
N GLU A 211 -8.28 33.96 0.98
CA GLU A 211 -9.30 34.91 1.43
C GLU A 211 -10.48 35.06 0.46
N SER A 212 -10.21 35.14 -0.85
CA SER A 212 -11.24 35.42 -1.86
C SER A 212 -11.84 34.16 -2.48
N GLY A 213 -11.16 33.01 -2.38
CA GLY A 213 -11.51 31.78 -3.09
C GLY A 213 -11.35 31.88 -4.61
N GLU A 214 -10.69 32.93 -5.12
CA GLU A 214 -10.48 33.13 -6.55
C GLU A 214 -9.44 32.14 -7.08
N LYS A 215 -9.76 31.42 -8.17
CA LYS A 215 -8.82 30.53 -8.85
C LYS A 215 -7.79 31.36 -9.62
N VAL A 216 -6.51 31.19 -9.31
CA VAL A 216 -5.42 31.98 -9.92
C VAL A 216 -4.56 31.20 -10.90
N GLY A 217 -4.68 29.87 -10.90
CA GLY A 217 -4.11 29.07 -11.97
C GLY A 217 -4.31 27.58 -11.78
N THR A 218 -3.87 26.83 -12.78
CA THR A 218 -3.93 25.37 -12.79
C THR A 218 -2.66 24.78 -13.34
N MET A 219 -2.16 23.76 -12.66
CA MET A 219 -0.98 23.03 -13.04
C MET A 219 -1.33 21.55 -13.22
N LEU A 220 -0.89 20.97 -14.34
CA LEU A 220 -0.89 19.53 -14.52
C LEU A 220 0.41 18.96 -13.96
N ILE A 221 0.29 17.93 -13.13
CA ILE A 221 1.41 17.23 -12.51
C ILE A 221 1.39 15.80 -13.04
N SER A 222 2.45 15.40 -13.73
CA SER A 222 2.64 14.02 -14.19
C SER A 222 3.87 13.44 -13.53
N SER A 223 3.74 12.27 -12.89
CA SER A 223 4.86 11.64 -12.20
C SER A 223 4.87 10.13 -12.39
N VAL A 224 6.08 9.59 -12.54
CA VAL A 224 6.36 8.15 -12.48
C VAL A 224 7.29 7.93 -11.30
N ILE A 225 6.86 7.07 -10.39
CA ILE A 225 7.52 6.83 -9.12
C ILE A 225 7.81 5.33 -9.00
N ASP A 226 9.04 4.98 -8.67
CA ASP A 226 9.41 3.61 -8.32
C ASP A 226 9.60 3.51 -6.82
N GLY A 227 8.79 2.68 -6.16
CA GLY A 227 8.96 2.33 -4.75
C GLY A 227 9.62 0.96 -4.64
N ASN A 228 10.85 0.90 -4.14
CA ASN A 228 11.49 -0.33 -3.74
C ASN A 228 10.92 -0.77 -2.39
N ILE A 229 10.30 -1.94 -2.34
CA ILE A 229 9.62 -2.42 -1.14
C ILE A 229 10.50 -3.46 -0.48
N GLN A 230 11.04 -3.11 0.68
CA GLN A 230 11.83 -3.99 1.51
C GLN A 230 11.04 -4.40 2.73
N LEU A 231 11.09 -5.68 3.07
CA LEU A 231 10.45 -6.19 4.27
C LEU A 231 11.47 -6.64 5.28
N SER A 232 11.36 -6.09 6.49
CA SER A 232 12.15 -6.46 7.65
C SER A 232 11.21 -6.84 8.78
N ALA A 233 11.16 -8.14 9.11
CA ALA A 233 10.24 -8.72 10.09
C ALA A 233 8.75 -8.40 9.82
N ASN A 234 8.14 -7.50 10.62
CA ASN A 234 6.74 -7.05 10.45
C ASN A 234 6.63 -5.63 9.86
N ARG A 235 7.77 -5.01 9.50
CA ARG A 235 7.83 -3.66 8.95
C ARG A 235 8.05 -3.73 7.45
N VAL A 236 7.28 -2.94 6.73
CA VAL A 236 7.49 -2.64 5.32
C VAL A 236 8.21 -1.31 5.24
N ILE A 237 9.45 -1.37 4.79
CA ILE A 237 10.23 -0.18 4.47
C ILE A 237 10.05 0.06 2.98
N ILE A 238 9.68 1.28 2.62
CA ILE A 238 9.50 1.66 1.21
C ILE A 238 10.51 2.75 0.92
N LEU A 239 11.38 2.50 -0.05
CA LEU A 239 12.31 3.48 -0.58
C LEU A 239 11.80 3.96 -1.93
N ILE A 240 11.42 5.23 -1.99
CA ILE A 240 10.84 5.86 -3.15
C ILE A 240 11.91 6.58 -3.97
N LYS A 241 11.83 6.40 -5.28
CA LYS A 241 12.58 7.14 -6.28
C LYS A 241 11.62 7.74 -7.30
N ILE A 242 11.68 9.06 -7.48
CA ILE A 242 10.87 9.73 -8.50
C ILE A 242 11.60 9.67 -9.84
N GLN A 243 11.17 8.79 -10.74
CA GLN A 243 11.78 8.63 -12.06
C GLN A 243 11.49 9.83 -12.96
N SER A 244 10.29 10.37 -12.87
CA SER A 244 9.91 11.58 -13.58
C SER A 244 8.88 12.39 -12.80
N LEU A 245 8.98 13.70 -12.97
CA LEU A 245 8.06 14.71 -12.49
C LEU A 245 8.03 15.75 -13.59
N LYS A 246 6.83 16.07 -14.07
CA LYS A 246 6.59 17.09 -15.08
C LYS A 246 5.49 18.00 -14.57
N LEU A 247 5.74 19.29 -14.65
CA LEU A 247 4.82 20.35 -14.25
C LEU A 247 4.45 21.13 -15.51
N ILE A 248 3.16 21.33 -15.76
CA ILE A 248 2.68 22.12 -16.90
C ILE A 248 1.66 23.13 -16.39
N ASP A 249 1.94 24.41 -16.57
CA ASP A 249 0.92 25.45 -16.42
C ASP A 249 -0.02 25.37 -17.63
N LYS A 250 -1.27 24.97 -17.38
CA LYS A 250 -2.25 24.70 -18.43
C LYS A 250 -2.89 25.97 -18.96
N GLU A 251 -2.95 27.02 -18.15
CA GLU A 251 -3.64 28.27 -18.47
C GLU A 251 -2.64 29.40 -18.76
N GLU A 252 -1.33 29.15 -18.58
CA GLU A 252 -0.24 30.13 -18.70
C GLU A 252 -0.43 31.35 -17.77
N THR A 253 -1.22 31.18 -16.70
CA THR A 253 -1.56 32.27 -15.77
C THR A 253 -0.53 32.43 -14.65
N LEU A 254 0.33 31.43 -14.43
CA LEU A 254 1.34 31.44 -13.37
C LEU A 254 2.60 32.24 -13.79
N GLY A 255 2.71 32.59 -15.08
CA GLY A 255 3.81 33.39 -15.62
C GLY A 255 5.13 32.63 -15.66
N LEU A 256 5.07 31.29 -15.71
CA LEU A 256 6.23 30.42 -15.69
C LEU A 256 6.55 29.89 -17.10
N PRO A 257 7.76 30.11 -17.64
CA PRO A 257 8.16 29.48 -18.89
C PRO A 257 8.33 27.96 -18.70
N PRO A 258 8.12 27.14 -19.74
CA PRO A 258 8.23 25.68 -19.66
C PRO A 258 9.57 25.20 -19.07
N ASP A 259 10.68 25.83 -19.46
CA ASP A 259 12.02 25.47 -18.96
C ASP A 259 12.17 25.73 -17.45
N ALA A 260 11.49 26.75 -16.91
CA ALA A 260 11.50 27.00 -15.47
C ALA A 260 10.70 25.93 -14.71
N LEU A 261 9.58 25.48 -15.27
CA LEU A 261 8.79 24.38 -14.71
C LEU A 261 9.55 23.05 -14.73
N ASP A 262 10.29 22.77 -15.79
CA ASP A 262 11.13 21.56 -15.89
C ASP A 262 12.28 21.60 -14.87
N ASN A 263 12.93 22.76 -14.69
CA ASN A 263 13.96 22.94 -13.67
C ASN A 263 13.40 22.80 -12.25
N LEU A 264 12.24 23.41 -11.97
CA LEU A 264 11.54 23.27 -10.70
C LEU A 264 11.18 21.79 -10.45
N ALA A 265 10.63 21.11 -11.46
CA ALA A 265 10.27 19.70 -11.35
C ALA A 265 11.50 18.84 -11.03
N ASN A 266 12.65 19.11 -11.64
CA ASN A 266 13.87 18.37 -11.34
C ASN A 266 14.40 18.64 -9.94
N LEU A 267 14.39 19.89 -9.47
CA LEU A 267 14.76 20.24 -8.10
C LEU A 267 13.83 19.57 -7.08
N SER A 268 12.52 19.62 -7.32
CA SER A 268 11.52 19.07 -6.42
C SER A 268 11.60 17.54 -6.33
N LYS A 269 12.09 16.83 -7.35
CA LYS A 269 12.20 15.36 -7.30
C LYS A 269 13.03 14.90 -6.09
N ASP A 270 14.18 15.50 -5.90
CA ASP A 270 15.12 15.05 -4.86
C ASP A 270 14.61 15.43 -3.47
N ILE A 271 14.08 16.66 -3.32
CA ILE A 271 13.48 17.13 -2.08
C ILE A 271 12.28 16.27 -1.67
N ILE A 272 11.34 16.01 -2.60
CA ILE A 272 10.15 15.20 -2.32
C ILE A 272 10.57 13.76 -2.01
N ALA A 273 11.48 13.18 -2.81
CA ALA A 273 11.95 11.81 -2.57
C ALA A 273 12.62 11.69 -1.20
N GLN A 274 13.48 12.63 -0.82
CA GLN A 274 14.16 12.64 0.48
C GLN A 274 13.15 12.78 1.62
N THR A 275 12.24 13.74 1.54
CA THR A 275 11.21 13.98 2.57
C THR A 275 10.35 12.73 2.78
N VAL A 276 9.85 12.15 1.68
CA VAL A 276 9.03 10.95 1.74
C VAL A 276 9.82 9.73 2.20
N ASN A 277 11.10 9.60 1.83
CA ASN A 277 11.95 8.51 2.30
C ASN A 277 12.28 8.63 3.78
N ASN A 278 12.50 9.84 4.30
CA ASN A 278 12.72 10.04 5.73
C ASN A 278 11.52 9.51 6.52
N GLU A 279 10.30 9.82 6.07
CA GLU A 279 9.07 9.31 6.67
C GLU A 279 8.89 7.79 6.50
N LEU A 280 9.07 7.27 5.28
CA LEU A 280 8.83 5.86 4.98
C LEU A 280 9.96 4.92 5.45
N SER A 281 11.15 5.44 5.71
CA SER A 281 12.31 4.68 6.19
C SER A 281 12.10 4.14 7.61
N ASN A 282 11.29 4.81 8.41
CA ASN A 282 10.86 4.35 9.74
C ASN A 282 10.08 3.01 9.67
N GLY A 283 9.55 2.71 8.47
CA GLY A 283 8.84 1.50 8.13
C GLY A 283 7.38 1.55 8.55
N LEU A 284 6.50 1.10 7.66
CA LEU A 284 5.09 0.89 7.93
C LEU A 284 4.91 -0.46 8.62
N THR A 285 4.40 -0.45 9.85
CA THR A 285 4.02 -1.69 10.55
C THR A 285 2.81 -2.31 9.87
N ILE A 286 2.95 -3.51 9.29
CA ILE A 286 1.79 -4.27 8.85
C ILE A 286 1.18 -4.95 10.08
N GLU A 287 0.15 -4.34 10.63
CA GLU A 287 -0.79 -5.05 11.48
C GLU A 287 -1.77 -5.78 10.58
N LEU A 288 -1.48 -7.04 10.24
CA LEU A 288 -2.51 -7.88 9.64
C LEU A 288 -3.61 -8.01 10.69
N ALA A 289 -4.83 -7.56 10.37
CA ALA A 289 -6.00 -7.67 11.24
C ALA A 289 -6.42 -9.14 11.41
N THR A 290 -5.59 -9.92 12.12
CA THR A 290 -5.80 -11.32 12.44
C THR A 290 -6.62 -11.50 13.71
N GLU A 291 -6.89 -10.43 14.45
CA GLU A 291 -7.66 -10.48 15.71
C GLU A 291 -9.04 -11.12 15.56
N LYS A 292 -9.66 -10.99 14.38
CA LYS A 292 -10.96 -11.59 14.05
C LYS A 292 -10.84 -12.89 13.25
N LEU A 293 -9.62 -13.30 12.89
CA LEU A 293 -9.37 -14.45 12.06
C LEU A 293 -8.97 -15.64 12.95
N PRO A 294 -9.51 -16.85 12.69
CA PRO A 294 -9.25 -18.03 13.51
C PRO A 294 -7.86 -18.66 13.26
N TYR A 295 -6.86 -17.87 12.89
CA TYR A 295 -5.52 -18.36 12.59
C TYR A 295 -4.46 -17.28 12.85
N ASN A 296 -3.28 -17.74 13.22
CA ASN A 296 -2.10 -16.89 13.39
C ASN A 296 -1.10 -17.20 12.29
N LEU A 297 -0.58 -16.17 11.62
CA LEU A 297 0.52 -16.33 10.67
C LEU A 297 1.83 -16.50 11.43
N VAL A 298 2.66 -17.46 10.99
CA VAL A 298 3.94 -17.80 11.61
C VAL A 298 5.04 -17.56 10.58
N LYS A 299 5.95 -16.64 10.92
CA LYS A 299 7.09 -16.25 10.06
C LYS A 299 6.67 -15.87 8.63
N PRO A 300 5.75 -14.91 8.47
CA PRO A 300 5.36 -14.47 7.13
C PRO A 300 6.57 -13.87 6.40
N LYS A 301 6.74 -14.27 5.15
CA LYS A 301 7.73 -13.73 4.22
C LYS A 301 6.99 -13.11 3.07
N PHE A 302 7.32 -11.86 2.76
CA PHE A 302 6.77 -11.18 1.60
C PHE A 302 7.87 -10.97 0.56
N SER A 303 7.48 -10.96 -0.71
CA SER A 303 8.33 -10.61 -1.84
C SER A 303 7.46 -10.05 -2.96
N ILE A 304 8.00 -9.15 -3.77
CA ILE A 304 7.32 -8.74 -5.00
C ILE A 304 7.81 -9.64 -6.13
N ILE A 305 6.87 -10.12 -6.92
CA ILE A 305 7.10 -10.76 -8.20
C ILE A 305 6.36 -9.97 -9.28
N ASP A 306 6.61 -10.28 -10.55
CA ASP A 306 5.93 -9.61 -11.64
C ASP A 306 4.40 -9.71 -11.47
N HIS A 307 3.78 -8.53 -11.45
CA HIS A 307 2.35 -8.30 -11.28
C HIS A 307 1.74 -8.76 -9.94
N ALA A 308 2.52 -9.17 -8.93
CA ALA A 308 1.95 -9.65 -7.67
C ALA A 308 2.82 -9.41 -6.42
N ILE A 309 2.15 -9.16 -5.30
CA ILE A 309 2.73 -9.32 -3.97
C ILE A 309 2.59 -10.79 -3.61
N HIS A 310 3.70 -11.42 -3.28
CA HIS A 310 3.76 -12.80 -2.81
C HIS A 310 3.95 -12.82 -1.29
N LEU A 311 3.03 -13.47 -0.59
CA LEU A 311 3.13 -13.79 0.84
C LEU A 311 3.26 -15.30 1.00
N SER A 312 4.34 -15.73 1.65
CA SER A 312 4.63 -17.11 2.00
C SER A 312 4.74 -17.24 3.52
N THR A 313 3.95 -18.10 4.15
CA THR A 313 3.86 -18.16 5.62
C THR A 313 3.41 -19.53 6.10
N ASP A 314 3.81 -19.88 7.31
CA ASP A 314 3.14 -20.95 8.05
C ASP A 314 1.92 -20.35 8.77
N PHE A 315 0.97 -21.20 9.17
CA PHE A 315 -0.14 -20.74 9.98
C PHE A 315 -0.46 -21.74 11.10
N ASN A 316 -0.94 -21.23 12.22
CA ASN A 316 -1.42 -22.03 13.33
C ASN A 316 -2.91 -21.78 13.54
N ILE A 317 -3.71 -22.85 13.61
CA ILE A 317 -5.12 -22.78 13.95
C ILE A 317 -5.26 -23.15 15.42
N PRO A 318 -5.66 -22.21 16.31
CA PRO A 318 -5.87 -22.53 17.71
C PRO A 318 -6.90 -23.65 17.88
N ALA A 319 -6.59 -24.65 18.70
CA ALA A 319 -7.45 -25.82 18.93
C ALA A 319 -8.86 -25.45 19.44
N THR A 320 -9.02 -24.28 20.05
CA THR A 320 -10.29 -23.73 20.53
C THR A 320 -11.33 -23.58 19.41
N ILE A 321 -10.91 -23.19 18.19
CA ILE A 321 -11.81 -23.04 17.03
C ILE A 321 -12.22 -24.40 16.46
N VAL A 322 -11.30 -25.36 16.40
CA VAL A 322 -11.58 -26.71 15.88
C VAL A 322 -12.62 -27.43 16.77
N ARG A 323 -12.61 -27.16 18.08
CA ARG A 323 -13.55 -27.75 19.03
C ARG A 323 -14.97 -27.17 18.91
N THR A 324 -15.12 -25.90 18.54
CA THR A 324 -16.43 -25.29 18.31
C THR A 324 -17.10 -25.82 17.04
N SER A 325 -16.34 -26.02 15.95
CA SER A 325 -16.87 -26.46 14.65
C SER A 325 -17.27 -27.94 14.61
N THR A 326 -16.62 -28.78 15.42
CA THR A 326 -16.92 -30.23 15.50
C THR A 326 -18.15 -30.54 16.34
N SER A 327 -18.58 -29.64 17.24
CA SER A 327 -19.69 -29.90 18.16
C SER A 327 -21.08 -29.85 17.53
N THR A 328 -21.25 -29.12 16.42
CA THR A 328 -22.55 -28.93 15.75
C THR A 328 -22.73 -29.86 14.53
N ILE A 329 -21.66 -30.14 13.79
CA ILE A 329 -21.72 -30.96 12.57
C ILE A 329 -21.66 -32.47 12.89
N CYS A 330 -20.86 -32.90 13.88
CA CYS A 330 -20.79 -34.33 14.27
C CYS A 330 -22.00 -34.82 15.10
N ARG A 331 -22.88 -33.92 15.56
CA ARG A 331 -24.14 -34.30 16.22
C ARG A 331 -25.25 -34.67 15.24
N HIS A 332 -25.15 -34.26 13.98
CA HIS A 332 -26.16 -34.60 12.96
C HIS A 332 -25.91 -35.96 12.30
N THR A 333 -24.66 -36.44 12.23
CA THR A 333 -24.33 -37.74 11.63
C THR A 333 -24.58 -38.92 12.59
N THR A 334 -24.46 -38.71 13.90
CA THR A 334 -24.80 -39.74 14.91
C THR A 334 -26.31 -39.99 15.01
N LYS A 335 -27.15 -38.94 14.93
CA LYS A 335 -28.62 -39.11 14.93
C LYS A 335 -29.18 -39.73 13.65
N LEU A 336 -28.51 -39.60 12.51
CA LEU A 336 -28.94 -40.24 11.27
C LEU A 336 -28.58 -41.73 11.26
N PHE A 337 -27.40 -42.11 11.78
CA PHE A 337 -27.00 -43.51 11.91
C PHE A 337 -27.86 -44.29 12.93
N ASP A 338 -28.18 -43.69 14.07
CA ASP A 338 -29.07 -44.31 15.06
C ASP A 338 -30.50 -44.49 14.54
N ARG A 339 -31.02 -43.55 13.74
CA ARG A 339 -32.33 -43.69 13.08
C ARG A 339 -32.35 -44.76 11.98
N ILE A 340 -31.26 -44.92 11.25
CA ILE A 340 -31.14 -45.98 10.23
C ILE A 340 -31.08 -47.36 10.91
N ILE A 341 -30.29 -47.53 11.97
CA ILE A 341 -30.23 -48.79 12.73
C ILE A 341 -31.56 -49.12 13.43
N ALA A 342 -32.27 -48.12 13.99
CA ALA A 342 -33.60 -48.32 14.57
C ALA A 342 -34.69 -48.67 13.53
N SER A 343 -34.55 -48.23 12.27
CA SER A 343 -35.48 -48.60 11.20
C SER A 343 -35.27 -50.02 10.67
N ILE A 344 -34.06 -50.56 10.83
CA ILE A 344 -33.71 -51.94 10.42
C ILE A 344 -34.16 -52.96 11.47
N THR A 345 -34.24 -52.58 12.76
CA THR A 345 -34.63 -53.50 13.85
C THR A 345 -36.13 -53.63 14.10
N THR A 346 -36.99 -52.88 13.40
CA THR A 346 -38.45 -52.88 13.66
C THR A 346 -39.32 -53.47 12.55
N ARG A 347 -38.74 -54.09 11.50
CA ARG A 347 -39.50 -54.82 10.47
C ARG A 347 -39.19 -56.31 10.46
N THR A 348 -39.75 -57.03 11.43
CA THR A 348 -40.18 -58.43 11.24
C THR A 348 -41.49 -58.65 11.98
N PRO A 349 -42.64 -58.71 11.29
CA PRO A 349 -43.85 -59.27 11.86
C PRO A 349 -43.79 -60.80 11.79
N ALA A 350 -44.02 -61.42 12.94
CA ALA A 350 -44.26 -62.85 13.07
C ALA A 350 -45.68 -63.22 12.62
N HIS A 351 -45.82 -64.27 11.79
CA HIS A 351 -46.92 -65.26 11.79
C HIS A 351 -46.57 -66.40 10.80
N VAL A 352 -46.00 -67.53 11.25
CA VAL A 352 -46.64 -68.81 11.66
C VAL A 352 -47.26 -69.63 10.52
N SER A 353 -46.62 -70.77 10.19
CA SER A 353 -47.31 -72.04 9.87
C SER A 353 -46.39 -73.27 9.92
N ARG A 354 -46.52 -74.02 11.03
CA ARG A 354 -46.35 -75.47 11.33
C ARG A 354 -45.39 -76.37 10.50
N PRO A 355 -44.82 -77.39 11.19
CA PRO A 355 -44.96 -78.77 10.72
C PRO A 355 -45.55 -79.73 11.78
N ARG A 356 -46.34 -80.70 11.30
CA ARG A 356 -46.94 -81.81 12.06
C ARG A 356 -46.07 -83.07 11.94
N ASN A 357 -46.03 -83.81 13.04
CA ASN A 357 -45.34 -85.08 13.32
C ASN A 357 -45.35 -86.18 12.25
N MET A 358 -44.22 -86.90 12.19
CA MET A 358 -43.99 -88.36 12.38
C MET A 358 -42.70 -88.72 11.61
N ARG A 359 -41.77 -89.57 12.04
CA ARG A 359 -41.92 -90.86 12.73
C ARG A 359 -40.54 -91.31 13.23
N LYS A 360 -40.52 -92.01 14.37
CA LYS A 360 -39.39 -92.78 14.90
C LYS A 360 -38.90 -93.83 13.88
N ASN A 361 -37.59 -94.05 13.82
CA ASN A 361 -37.01 -95.39 13.77
C ASN A 361 -35.54 -95.34 14.19
N GLY A 362 -35.20 -96.10 15.23
CA GLY A 362 -33.84 -96.27 15.69
C GLY A 362 -33.05 -97.27 14.85
N ARG A 363 -31.72 -97.21 14.97
CA ARG A 363 -30.82 -98.37 14.90
C ARG A 363 -29.50 -98.05 15.57
N ARG A 364 -28.99 -99.08 16.26
CA ARG A 364 -27.77 -99.21 17.05
C ARG A 364 -26.49 -99.17 16.21
N TYR A 365 -25.36 -99.22 16.95
CA TYR A 365 -23.94 -99.43 16.60
C TYR A 365 -23.19 -98.12 16.33
N GLY A 366 -22.04 -97.80 16.94
CA GLY A 366 -21.09 -98.54 17.77
C GLY A 366 -19.67 -98.10 17.39
N GLY A 367 -18.79 -97.85 18.38
CA GLY A 367 -17.33 -97.64 18.21
C GLY A 367 -16.88 -96.18 18.39
N LYS A 368 -16.22 -95.79 19.49
CA LYS A 368 -14.81 -96.00 19.93
C LYS A 368 -13.77 -95.16 19.16
N GLY A 369 -13.03 -94.37 19.95
CA GLY A 369 -11.68 -93.87 19.67
C GLY A 369 -11.64 -92.59 18.83
N GLY A 370 -10.85 -91.58 19.15
CA GLY A 370 -9.87 -91.42 20.21
C GLY A 370 -9.23 -90.03 20.08
N LYS A 371 -8.61 -89.60 21.17
CA LYS A 371 -7.68 -88.47 21.26
C LYS A 371 -6.58 -88.58 20.20
N ASP A 372 -6.16 -87.45 19.63
CA ASP A 372 -4.86 -86.85 19.97
C ASP A 372 -4.62 -85.50 19.26
N LYS A 373 -4.08 -84.57 20.08
CA LYS A 373 -3.18 -83.43 19.83
C LYS A 373 -3.37 -82.52 18.62
#